data_AF-A0A934LC33-F1
#
_entry.id   AF-A0A934LC33-F1
#
_cell.length_a   1.000
_cell.length_b   1.000
_cell.length_c   1.000
_cell.angle_alpha   90.00
_cell.angle_beta   90.00
_cell.angle_gamma   90.00
#
_symmetry.space_group_name_H-M   'P 1'
#
loop_
_entity.id
_entity.type
_entity.pdbx_description
1 polymer ?
#
loop_
_entity_poly.entity_id
_entity_poly.type
_entity_poly.pdbx_seq_one_letter_code
_entity_poly.pdbx_strand_id
1 'polypeptide(L)'
;MALLTSAGSAHAQDASAIAQLIQASSKVTTPWSLAAFAIAALVVIVSLLVIKPNAATRKIMWICAAAITFLGLVPIIVSVFVVPPVASVYRIRVTVVGPGQTPVEDAKVWSTIGGEAKKVAGGWEFDIPVASKPATGKFTVFAEQPNAFLAGSREIVLGADTGMAMAVTVPLEKVKPARVRGFVQNEEGATLGGARVMVAGYAGEMIVTSDNGGFELPAHAASGQHVLVHVQKDGYVSSQLSHLAGDDPLVVMLRKKQSGD
;
A
#
# COMPACT_ATOMS: atom_id res chain seq x y z
N MET A 1 -75.41 -24.47 35.26
CA MET A 1 -74.07 -25.02 34.96
C MET A 1 -73.84 -24.96 33.46
N ALA A 2 -73.59 -23.75 32.95
CA ALA A 2 -73.19 -23.43 31.57
C ALA A 2 -72.96 -21.92 31.54
N LEU A 3 -72.03 -21.46 30.69
CA LEU A 3 -71.47 -20.10 30.56
C LEU A 3 -70.16 -19.91 31.34
N LEU A 4 -69.03 -20.11 30.64
CA LEU A 4 -67.78 -19.31 30.69
C LEU A 4 -66.62 -20.09 30.04
N THR A 5 -66.73 -20.46 28.76
CA THR A 5 -65.62 -21.13 28.03
C THR A 5 -65.64 -20.80 26.54
N SER A 6 -65.60 -19.51 26.17
CA SER A 6 -65.29 -19.15 24.77
C SER A 6 -64.47 -17.88 24.55
N ALA A 7 -64.07 -17.16 25.61
CA ALA A 7 -63.27 -15.93 25.49
C ALA A 7 -61.75 -16.16 25.63
N GLY A 8 -61.32 -17.26 26.26
CA GLY A 8 -59.90 -17.54 26.54
C GLY A 8 -59.11 -18.16 25.39
N SER A 9 -59.78 -18.78 24.42
CA SER A 9 -59.12 -19.49 23.31
C SER A 9 -58.70 -18.57 22.16
N ALA A 10 -59.41 -17.46 21.92
CA ALA A 10 -59.09 -16.52 20.84
C ALA A 10 -57.81 -15.71 21.13
N HIS A 11 -57.66 -15.21 22.37
CA HIS A 11 -56.49 -14.41 22.76
C HIS A 11 -55.17 -15.20 22.80
N ALA A 12 -55.21 -16.48 23.15
CA ALA A 12 -54.03 -17.33 23.16
C ALA A 12 -53.54 -17.67 21.73
N GLN A 13 -54.47 -17.79 20.78
CA GLN A 13 -54.16 -18.09 19.39
C GLN A 13 -53.53 -16.89 18.66
N ASP A 14 -54.02 -15.68 18.91
CA ASP A 14 -53.48 -14.43 18.35
C ASP A 14 -52.07 -14.11 18.89
N ALA A 15 -51.83 -14.29 20.19
CA ALA A 15 -50.51 -14.06 20.79
C ALA A 15 -49.45 -15.05 20.27
N SER A 16 -49.84 -16.32 20.08
CA SER A 16 -48.98 -17.35 19.49
C SER A 16 -48.63 -17.04 18.03
N ALA A 17 -49.59 -16.55 17.23
CA ALA A 17 -49.37 -16.19 15.84
C ALA A 17 -48.42 -14.98 15.69
N ILE A 18 -48.59 -13.96 16.55
CA ILE A 18 -47.71 -12.78 16.58
C ILE A 18 -46.28 -13.17 16.97
N ALA A 19 -46.11 -14.03 17.97
CA ALA A 19 -44.79 -14.51 18.40
C ALA A 19 -44.07 -15.30 17.28
N GLN A 20 -44.80 -16.15 16.55
CA GLN A 20 -44.23 -16.89 15.41
C GLN A 20 -43.86 -15.98 14.23
N LEU A 21 -44.64 -14.93 13.96
CA LEU A 21 -44.31 -13.93 12.94
C LEU A 21 -43.06 -13.11 13.30
N ILE A 22 -42.88 -12.76 14.57
CA ILE A 22 -41.68 -12.06 15.06
C ILE A 22 -40.44 -12.97 14.97
N GLN A 23 -40.58 -14.25 15.31
CA GLN A 23 -39.48 -15.21 15.21
C GLN A 23 -39.11 -15.59 13.76
N ALA A 24 -40.08 -15.57 12.85
CA ALA A 24 -39.83 -15.76 11.42
C ALA A 24 -39.12 -14.54 10.81
N SER A 25 -39.52 -13.32 11.18
CA SER A 25 -38.91 -12.08 10.70
C SER A 25 -37.49 -11.87 11.25
N SER A 26 -37.17 -12.38 12.44
CA SER A 26 -35.81 -12.28 13.00
C SER A 26 -34.78 -13.23 12.34
N LYS A 27 -35.20 -14.17 11.48
CA LYS A 27 -34.32 -15.08 10.74
C LYS A 27 -34.01 -14.61 9.31
N VAL A 28 -34.54 -13.46 8.90
CA VAL A 28 -34.39 -12.89 7.56
C VAL A 28 -33.16 -11.98 7.54
N THR A 29 -31.96 -12.55 7.47
CA THR A 29 -30.70 -11.78 7.43
C THR A 29 -30.08 -11.71 6.03
N THR A 30 -30.72 -12.29 5.01
CA THR A 30 -30.21 -12.27 3.63
C THR A 30 -31.24 -11.70 2.65
N PRO A 31 -30.83 -10.95 1.61
CA PRO A 31 -31.73 -10.36 0.61
C PRO A 31 -32.71 -11.37 -0.02
N TRP A 32 -32.26 -12.62 -0.16
CA TRP A 32 -33.02 -13.75 -0.71
C TRP A 32 -34.18 -14.18 0.19
N SER A 33 -34.00 -14.13 1.50
CA SER A 33 -35.08 -14.47 2.45
C SER A 33 -36.21 -13.43 2.40
N LEU A 34 -35.89 -12.15 2.27
CA LEU A 34 -36.88 -11.08 2.13
C LEU A 34 -37.72 -11.26 0.85
N ALA A 35 -37.07 -11.63 -0.27
CA ALA A 35 -37.76 -11.94 -1.51
C ALA A 35 -38.68 -13.16 -1.37
N ALA A 36 -38.23 -14.23 -0.70
CA ALA A 36 -39.05 -15.42 -0.47
C ALA A 36 -40.30 -15.13 0.40
N PHE A 37 -40.17 -14.31 1.45
CA PHE A 37 -41.30 -13.88 2.27
C PHE A 37 -42.28 -12.99 1.51
N ALA A 38 -41.78 -12.08 0.65
CA ALA A 38 -42.62 -11.25 -0.21
C ALA A 38 -43.43 -12.10 -1.21
N ILE A 39 -42.81 -13.12 -1.81
CA ILE A 39 -43.49 -14.06 -2.72
C ILE A 39 -44.53 -14.90 -1.97
N ALA A 40 -44.19 -15.41 -0.79
CA ALA A 40 -45.12 -16.19 0.03
C ALA A 40 -46.35 -15.37 0.45
N ALA A 41 -46.16 -14.11 0.84
CA ALA A 41 -47.26 -13.19 1.13
C ALA A 41 -48.16 -12.96 -0.10
N LEU A 42 -47.55 -12.83 -1.29
CA LEU A 42 -48.27 -12.68 -2.56
C LEU A 42 -49.14 -13.91 -2.87
N VAL A 43 -48.60 -15.12 -2.67
CA VAL A 43 -49.34 -16.39 -2.88
C VAL A 43 -50.51 -16.52 -1.91
N VAL A 44 -50.33 -16.16 -0.64
CA VAL A 44 -51.42 -16.19 0.36
C VAL A 44 -52.51 -15.18 0.02
N ILE A 45 -52.14 -13.96 -0.40
CA ILE A 45 -53.10 -12.93 -0.82
C ILE A 45 -53.88 -13.39 -2.06
N VAL A 46 -53.22 -13.97 -3.06
CA VAL A 46 -53.88 -14.54 -4.25
C VAL A 46 -54.80 -15.71 -3.88
N SER A 47 -54.37 -16.58 -2.97
CA SER A 47 -55.16 -17.73 -2.51
C SER A 47 -56.41 -17.30 -1.75
N LEU A 48 -56.32 -16.24 -0.95
CA LEU A 48 -57.48 -15.64 -0.26
C LEU A 48 -58.45 -14.93 -1.23
N LEU A 49 -57.95 -14.45 -2.38
CA LEU A 49 -58.73 -13.73 -3.40
C LEU A 49 -59.58 -14.65 -4.31
N VAL A 50 -59.23 -15.94 -4.45
CA VAL A 50 -60.00 -16.91 -5.25
C VAL A 50 -61.32 -17.33 -4.55
N ILE A 51 -61.43 -17.13 -3.24
CA ILE A 51 -62.48 -17.75 -2.42
C ILE A 51 -63.79 -16.93 -2.39
N LYS A 52 -63.79 -15.61 -2.63
CA LYS A 52 -65.02 -14.81 -2.86
C LYS A 52 -64.72 -13.38 -3.31
N PRO A 53 -64.92 -13.02 -4.59
CA PRO A 53 -64.64 -11.67 -5.07
C PRO A 53 -65.76 -10.69 -4.66
N ASN A 54 -65.46 -9.73 -3.78
CA ASN A 54 -66.32 -8.57 -3.54
C ASN A 54 -65.62 -7.27 -3.98
N ALA A 55 -66.38 -6.23 -4.33
CA ALA A 55 -65.84 -4.98 -4.87
C ALA A 55 -64.90 -4.20 -3.91
N ALA A 56 -65.09 -4.33 -2.59
CA ALA A 56 -64.19 -3.77 -1.59
C ALA A 56 -62.86 -4.56 -1.52
N THR A 57 -62.91 -5.88 -1.71
CA THR A 57 -61.73 -6.76 -1.78
C THR A 57 -60.79 -6.34 -2.93
N ARG A 58 -61.36 -5.89 -4.06
CA ARG A 58 -60.61 -5.37 -5.21
C ARG A 58 -59.86 -4.07 -4.91
N LYS A 59 -60.39 -3.20 -4.04
CA LYS A 59 -59.70 -1.95 -3.65
C LYS A 59 -58.54 -2.22 -2.70
N ILE A 60 -58.76 -3.10 -1.71
CA ILE A 60 -57.72 -3.54 -0.78
C ILE A 60 -56.57 -4.21 -1.54
N MET A 61 -56.89 -5.01 -2.58
CA MET A 61 -55.91 -5.63 -3.46
C MET A 61 -54.95 -4.62 -4.12
N TRP A 62 -55.47 -3.49 -4.64
CA TRP A 62 -54.62 -2.45 -5.24
C TRP A 62 -53.71 -1.76 -4.22
N ILE A 63 -54.19 -1.55 -3.00
CA ILE A 63 -53.39 -0.95 -1.91
C ILE A 63 -52.28 -1.90 -1.49
N CYS A 64 -52.57 -3.20 -1.32
CA CYS A 64 -51.55 -4.20 -0.98
C CYS A 64 -50.51 -4.37 -2.11
N ALA A 65 -50.94 -4.39 -3.37
CA ALA A 65 -50.03 -4.47 -4.51
C ALA A 65 -49.09 -3.26 -4.57
N ALA A 66 -49.62 -2.04 -4.35
CA ALA A 66 -48.82 -0.83 -4.27
C ALA A 66 -47.83 -0.88 -3.09
N ALA A 67 -48.27 -1.32 -1.92
CA ALA A 67 -47.42 -1.44 -0.72
C ALA A 67 -46.28 -2.44 -0.91
N ILE A 68 -46.53 -3.61 -1.50
CA ILE A 68 -45.51 -4.62 -1.78
C ILE A 68 -44.50 -4.10 -2.81
N THR A 69 -44.99 -3.44 -3.86
CA THR A 69 -44.13 -2.85 -4.91
C THR A 69 -43.22 -1.78 -4.29
N PHE A 70 -43.77 -0.92 -3.42
CA PHE A 70 -43.01 0.09 -2.72
C PHE A 70 -41.98 -0.54 -1.79
N LEU A 71 -42.37 -1.55 -0.99
CA LEU A 71 -41.48 -2.25 -0.06
C LEU A 71 -40.34 -3.00 -0.79
N GLY A 72 -40.60 -3.52 -1.99
CA GLY A 72 -39.58 -4.15 -2.85
C GLY A 72 -38.64 -3.15 -3.53
N LEU A 73 -39.08 -1.90 -3.72
CA LEU A 73 -38.26 -0.82 -4.29
C LEU A 73 -37.31 -0.19 -3.26
N VAL A 74 -37.67 -0.16 -1.97
CA VAL A 74 -36.83 0.45 -0.92
C VAL A 74 -35.39 -0.12 -0.90
N PRO A 75 -35.14 -1.44 -0.93
CA PRO A 75 -33.78 -1.97 -0.94
C PRO A 75 -32.98 -1.54 -2.18
N ILE A 76 -33.64 -1.43 -3.34
CA ILE A 76 -33.02 -1.01 -4.60
C ILE A 76 -32.59 0.45 -4.49
N ILE A 77 -33.48 1.32 -4.02
CA ILE A 77 -33.20 2.75 -3.82
C ILE A 77 -32.07 2.93 -2.79
N VAL A 78 -32.12 2.22 -1.66
CA VAL A 78 -31.05 2.28 -0.65
C VAL A 78 -29.71 1.82 -1.23
N SER A 79 -29.68 0.76 -2.04
CA SER A 79 -28.44 0.28 -2.66
C SER A 79 -27.83 1.26 -3.67
N VAL A 80 -28.67 2.05 -4.36
CA VAL A 80 -28.21 3.02 -5.37
C VAL A 80 -27.78 4.35 -4.74
N PHE A 81 -28.40 4.76 -3.63
CA PHE A 81 -28.21 6.11 -3.07
C PHE A 81 -27.43 6.16 -1.73
N VAL A 82 -27.38 5.07 -0.96
CA VAL A 82 -26.82 5.08 0.41
C VAL A 82 -25.49 4.32 0.51
N VAL A 83 -25.22 3.36 -0.39
CA VAL A 83 -23.92 2.67 -0.42
C VAL A 83 -22.96 3.53 -1.25
N PRO A 84 -21.97 4.21 -0.64
CA PRO A 84 -20.93 4.86 -1.43
C PRO A 84 -20.24 3.80 -2.30
N PRO A 85 -19.83 4.13 -3.54
CA PRO A 85 -19.01 3.21 -4.32
C PRO A 85 -17.81 2.86 -3.44
N VAL A 86 -17.64 1.57 -3.13
CA VAL A 86 -16.46 1.06 -2.41
C VAL A 86 -15.26 1.72 -3.06
N ALA A 87 -14.52 2.50 -2.28
CA ALA A 87 -13.36 3.22 -2.76
C ALA A 87 -12.51 2.21 -3.54
N SER A 88 -12.44 2.39 -4.86
CA SER A 88 -11.77 1.46 -5.73
C SER A 88 -10.27 1.62 -5.46
N VAL A 89 -9.64 0.54 -5.01
CA VAL A 89 -8.22 0.50 -4.64
C VAL A 89 -7.52 -0.46 -5.58
N TYR A 90 -6.39 -0.04 -6.14
CA TYR A 90 -5.46 -0.94 -6.81
C TYR A 90 -4.62 -1.63 -5.75
N ARG A 91 -4.66 -2.96 -5.74
CA ARG A 91 -3.77 -3.78 -4.90
C ARG A 91 -2.61 -4.26 -5.74
N ILE A 92 -1.40 -3.84 -5.41
CA ILE A 92 -0.21 -4.19 -6.18
C ILE A 92 0.71 -5.01 -5.30
N ARG A 93 0.87 -6.29 -5.65
CA ARG A 93 1.82 -7.20 -5.02
C ARG A 93 3.16 -7.10 -5.71
N VAL A 94 4.18 -6.73 -4.95
CA VAL A 94 5.55 -6.56 -5.40
C VAL A 94 6.39 -7.68 -4.81
N THR A 95 7.01 -8.46 -5.67
CA THR A 95 8.07 -9.41 -5.31
C THR A 95 9.41 -8.86 -5.79
N VAL A 96 10.35 -8.69 -4.88
CA VAL A 96 11.70 -8.24 -5.19
C VAL A 96 12.58 -9.47 -5.38
N VAL A 97 13.31 -9.52 -6.49
CA VAL A 97 14.20 -10.65 -6.81
C VAL A 97 15.63 -10.16 -7.05
N GLY A 98 16.61 -10.86 -6.49
CA GLY A 98 18.02 -10.56 -6.65
C GLY A 98 18.63 -11.16 -7.93
N PRO A 99 19.95 -10.97 -8.13
CA PRO A 99 20.69 -11.64 -9.19
C PRO A 99 20.52 -13.16 -9.10
N GLY A 100 19.95 -13.77 -10.14
CA GLY A 100 19.62 -15.21 -10.14
C GLY A 100 18.17 -15.56 -9.77
N GLN A 101 17.25 -14.58 -9.77
CA GLN A 101 15.80 -14.77 -9.52
C GLN A 101 15.46 -15.27 -8.10
N THR A 102 16.37 -15.08 -7.14
CA THR A 102 16.13 -15.41 -5.74
C THR A 102 15.31 -14.31 -5.06
N PRO A 103 14.21 -14.64 -4.35
CA PRO A 103 13.47 -13.64 -3.58
C PRO A 103 14.36 -12.93 -2.56
N VAL A 104 14.25 -11.60 -2.48
CA VAL A 104 14.96 -10.77 -1.51
C VAL A 104 13.96 -10.25 -0.50
N GLU A 105 14.09 -10.69 0.76
CA GLU A 105 13.14 -10.33 1.81
C GLU A 105 13.49 -9.02 2.52
N ASP A 106 14.77 -8.65 2.58
CA ASP A 106 15.25 -7.47 3.32
C ASP A 106 15.43 -6.24 2.43
N ALA A 107 14.69 -6.16 1.32
CA ALA A 107 14.71 -4.99 0.46
C ALA A 107 13.87 -3.85 1.04
N LYS A 108 14.34 -2.62 0.88
CA LYS A 108 13.53 -1.43 1.13
C LYS A 108 12.79 -1.08 -0.16
N VAL A 109 11.47 -0.97 -0.08
CA VAL A 109 10.59 -0.79 -1.25
C VAL A 109 9.75 0.47 -1.07
N TRP A 110 9.66 1.28 -2.12
CA TRP A 110 8.84 2.50 -2.14
C TRP A 110 8.30 2.78 -3.55
N SER A 111 7.48 3.80 -3.69
CA SER A 111 6.85 4.16 -4.96
C SER A 111 6.89 5.65 -5.27
N THR A 112 6.62 6.03 -6.53
CA THR A 112 6.55 7.43 -6.97
C THR A 112 5.36 8.22 -6.41
N ILE A 113 4.26 7.53 -6.07
CA ILE A 113 3.00 8.15 -5.66
C ILE A 113 2.84 8.13 -4.14
N GLY A 114 3.85 7.61 -3.43
CA GLY A 114 3.75 7.30 -2.01
C GLY A 114 2.86 6.10 -1.74
N GLY A 115 2.36 6.01 -0.52
CA GLY A 115 1.74 4.79 0.01
C GLY A 115 2.80 3.93 0.69
N GLU A 116 2.45 3.46 1.89
CA GLU A 116 3.35 2.64 2.68
C GLU A 116 3.40 1.22 2.08
N ALA A 117 4.63 0.76 1.80
CA ALA A 117 4.84 -0.61 1.37
C ALA A 117 4.55 -1.55 2.54
N LYS A 118 3.44 -2.29 2.46
CA LYS A 118 3.08 -3.26 3.50
C LYS A 118 3.82 -4.56 3.26
N LYS A 119 4.64 -4.99 4.20
CA LYS A 119 5.28 -6.31 4.13
C LYS A 119 4.22 -7.42 4.23
N VAL A 120 4.25 -8.36 3.29
CA VAL A 120 3.34 -9.53 3.23
C VAL A 120 4.15 -10.81 2.95
N ALA A 121 3.53 -11.97 3.07
CA ALA A 121 4.19 -13.23 2.71
C ALA A 121 4.60 -13.22 1.22
N GLY A 122 5.90 -13.34 0.94
CA GLY A 122 6.46 -13.36 -0.40
C GLY A 122 6.69 -11.98 -1.05
N GLY A 123 6.61 -10.88 -0.28
CA GLY A 123 6.99 -9.56 -0.77
C GLY A 123 6.32 -8.39 -0.06
N TRP A 124 5.88 -7.41 -0.86
CA TRP A 124 5.24 -6.18 -0.41
C TRP A 124 3.92 -5.97 -1.14
N GLU A 125 2.99 -5.27 -0.50
CA GLU A 125 1.72 -4.89 -1.08
C GLU A 125 1.54 -3.38 -0.98
N PHE A 126 1.11 -2.76 -2.07
CA PHE A 126 0.70 -1.35 -2.12
C PHE A 126 -0.80 -1.28 -2.37
N ASP A 127 -1.49 -0.53 -1.51
CA ASP A 127 -2.89 -0.17 -1.66
C ASP A 127 -2.97 1.26 -2.19
N ILE A 128 -3.33 1.43 -3.46
CA ILE A 128 -3.39 2.75 -4.11
C ILE A 128 -4.84 3.12 -4.37
N PRO A 129 -5.40 4.13 -3.67
CA PRO A 129 -6.73 4.64 -3.99
C PRO A 129 -6.79 5.17 -5.43
N VAL A 130 -7.88 4.91 -6.15
CA VAL A 130 -8.07 5.45 -7.51
C VAL A 130 -8.02 6.97 -7.54
N ALA A 131 -8.45 7.64 -6.47
CA ALA A 131 -8.34 9.09 -6.32
C ALA A 131 -6.89 9.61 -6.33
N SER A 132 -5.92 8.76 -5.96
CA SER A 132 -4.49 9.07 -5.96
C SER A 132 -3.79 8.66 -7.27
N LYS A 133 -4.52 8.16 -8.28
CA LYS A 133 -3.96 7.78 -9.56
C LYS A 133 -3.36 9.00 -10.26
N PRO A 134 -2.08 8.97 -10.68
CA PRO A 134 -1.47 10.04 -11.45
C PRO A 134 -2.20 10.25 -12.76
N ALA A 135 -2.26 11.49 -13.25
CA ALA A 135 -2.86 11.81 -14.55
C ALA A 135 -2.23 11.03 -15.71
N THR A 136 -0.95 10.67 -15.58
CA THR A 136 -0.21 9.84 -16.54
C THR A 136 -0.60 8.36 -16.48
N GLY A 137 -1.26 7.92 -15.41
CA GLY A 137 -1.56 6.51 -15.13
C GLY A 137 -0.33 5.66 -14.80
N LYS A 138 0.86 6.25 -14.73
CA LYS A 138 2.13 5.57 -14.49
C LYS A 138 2.45 5.49 -13.00
N PHE A 139 2.84 4.30 -12.57
CA PHE A 139 3.24 3.98 -11.22
C PHE A 139 4.60 3.28 -11.28
N THR A 140 5.61 3.80 -10.58
CA THR A 140 6.93 3.17 -10.54
C THR A 140 7.22 2.70 -9.13
N VAL A 141 7.60 1.43 -9.03
CA VAL A 141 8.08 0.80 -7.80
C VAL A 141 9.59 0.79 -7.84
N PHE A 142 10.20 1.14 -6.71
CA PHE A 142 11.64 1.06 -6.49
C PHE A 142 11.92 0.08 -5.37
N ALA A 143 13.03 -0.64 -5.49
CA ALA A 143 13.54 -1.51 -4.46
C ALA A 143 15.06 -1.38 -4.35
N GLU A 144 15.57 -1.34 -3.12
CA GLU A 144 17.00 -1.33 -2.84
C GLU A 144 17.36 -2.31 -1.71
N GLN A 145 18.53 -2.93 -1.82
CA GLN A 145 19.16 -3.68 -0.74
C GLN A 145 20.53 -3.05 -0.46
N PRO A 146 20.59 -2.08 0.49
CA PRO A 146 21.78 -1.27 0.71
C PRO A 146 23.01 -2.12 1.05
N ASN A 147 22.83 -3.14 1.90
CA ASN A 147 23.91 -4.02 2.36
C ASN A 147 24.58 -4.83 1.24
N ALA A 148 23.88 -5.02 0.10
CA ALA A 148 24.37 -5.80 -1.03
C ALA A 148 24.65 -4.93 -2.26
N PHE A 149 24.52 -3.61 -2.16
CA PHE A 149 24.60 -2.67 -3.29
C PHE A 149 23.72 -3.08 -4.47
N LEU A 150 22.50 -3.54 -4.16
CA LEU A 150 21.54 -3.93 -5.18
C LEU A 150 20.41 -2.90 -5.26
N ALA A 151 20.02 -2.50 -6.47
CA ALA A 151 18.87 -1.63 -6.69
C ALA A 151 18.14 -1.99 -7.98
N GLY A 152 16.85 -1.66 -8.04
CA GLY A 152 16.01 -1.91 -9.20
C GLY A 152 14.75 -1.05 -9.18
N SER A 153 14.15 -0.89 -10.35
CA SER A 153 12.86 -0.21 -10.48
C SER A 153 12.02 -0.84 -11.57
N ARG A 154 10.70 -0.67 -11.46
CA ARG A 154 9.76 -1.12 -12.49
C ARG A 154 8.60 -0.15 -12.62
N GLU A 155 8.41 0.36 -13.83
CA GLU A 155 7.24 1.15 -14.20
C GLU A 155 6.08 0.23 -14.59
N ILE A 156 4.88 0.57 -14.12
CA ILE A 156 3.62 -0.15 -14.35
C ILE A 156 2.58 0.89 -14.75
N VAL A 157 1.68 0.51 -15.65
CA VAL A 157 0.53 1.33 -16.03
C VAL A 157 -0.70 0.83 -15.28
N LEU A 158 -1.33 1.70 -14.49
CA LEU A 158 -2.57 1.40 -13.78
C LEU A 158 -3.73 1.44 -14.78
N GLY A 159 -4.35 0.29 -15.01
CA GLY A 159 -5.48 0.11 -15.93
C GLY A 159 -6.78 0.75 -15.47
N ALA A 160 -7.90 0.35 -16.08
CA ALA A 160 -9.26 0.73 -15.65
C ALA A 160 -9.86 -0.28 -14.65
N ASP A 161 -9.34 -1.51 -14.64
CA ASP A 161 -9.83 -2.59 -13.78
C ASP A 161 -9.31 -2.41 -12.35
N THR A 162 -10.21 -1.96 -11.50
CA THR A 162 -9.95 -1.71 -10.08
C THR A 162 -10.42 -2.92 -9.26
N GLY A 163 -9.65 -3.33 -8.25
CA GLY A 163 -10.02 -4.41 -7.33
C GLY A 163 -9.36 -5.77 -7.56
N MET A 164 -8.60 -5.98 -8.65
CA MET A 164 -7.74 -7.17 -8.79
C MET A 164 -6.32 -6.90 -8.28
N ALA A 165 -5.71 -7.92 -7.67
CA ALA A 165 -4.32 -7.86 -7.23
C ALA A 165 -3.37 -8.01 -8.43
N MET A 166 -2.62 -6.96 -8.76
CA MET A 166 -1.60 -7.02 -9.82
C MET A 166 -0.27 -7.49 -9.22
N ALA A 167 0.30 -8.56 -9.78
CA ALA A 167 1.62 -9.05 -9.38
C ALA A 167 2.72 -8.38 -10.22
N VAL A 168 3.76 -7.90 -9.55
CA VAL A 168 4.89 -7.17 -10.14
C VAL A 168 6.18 -7.76 -9.58
N THR A 169 7.11 -8.09 -10.46
CA THR A 169 8.46 -8.51 -10.07
C THR A 169 9.46 -7.40 -10.36
N VAL A 170 10.20 -6.97 -9.33
CA VAL A 170 11.27 -5.97 -9.46
C VAL A 170 12.63 -6.68 -9.37
N PRO A 171 13.37 -6.81 -10.49
CA PRO A 171 14.71 -7.36 -10.45
C PRO A 171 15.68 -6.34 -9.87
N LEU A 172 16.52 -6.79 -8.93
CA LEU A 172 17.62 -6.01 -8.42
C LEU A 172 18.89 -6.35 -9.18
N GLU A 173 19.61 -5.31 -9.56
CA GLU A 173 20.90 -5.40 -10.22
C GLU A 173 21.99 -4.81 -9.33
N LYS A 174 23.23 -5.28 -9.51
CA LYS A 174 24.39 -4.69 -8.84
C LYS A 174 24.54 -3.25 -9.29
N VAL A 175 24.38 -2.33 -8.34
CA VAL A 175 24.74 -0.94 -8.54
C VAL A 175 26.25 -0.90 -8.65
N LYS A 176 26.75 -0.34 -9.77
CA LYS A 176 28.19 -0.14 -9.93
C LYS A 176 28.63 0.84 -8.84
N PRO A 177 29.57 0.46 -7.95
CA PRO A 177 30.06 1.39 -6.95
C PRO A 177 30.69 2.57 -7.67
N ALA A 178 30.23 3.77 -7.35
CA ALA A 178 30.85 4.99 -7.82
C ALA A 178 32.24 5.13 -7.20
N ARG A 179 33.05 6.03 -7.75
CA ARG A 179 34.38 6.34 -7.23
C ARG A 179 34.35 7.71 -6.59
N VAL A 180 35.28 7.96 -5.67
CA VAL A 180 35.60 9.30 -5.20
C VAL A 180 36.95 9.65 -5.77
N ARG A 181 37.00 10.77 -6.51
CA ARG A 181 38.23 11.34 -7.06
C ARG A 181 38.46 12.69 -6.42
N GLY A 182 39.71 13.05 -6.22
CA GLY A 182 40.00 14.32 -5.58
C GLY A 182 41.48 14.61 -5.46
N PHE A 183 41.77 15.72 -4.79
CA PHE A 183 43.12 16.11 -4.43
C PHE A 183 43.17 16.67 -3.02
N VAL A 184 44.30 16.45 -2.37
CA VAL A 184 44.59 16.97 -1.03
C VAL A 184 45.52 18.17 -1.16
N GLN A 185 45.21 19.25 -0.45
CA GLN A 185 45.98 20.49 -0.43
C GLN A 185 46.17 21.03 0.99
N ASN A 186 47.15 21.91 1.19
CA ASN A 186 47.32 22.66 2.44
C ASN A 186 46.50 23.96 2.43
N GLU A 187 46.61 24.74 3.51
CA GLU A 187 45.98 26.06 3.64
C GLU A 187 46.51 27.06 2.60
N GLU A 188 47.74 26.88 2.12
CA GLU A 188 48.34 27.70 1.07
C GLU A 188 47.91 27.29 -0.36
N GLY A 189 47.07 26.26 -0.52
CA GLY A 189 46.61 25.75 -1.81
C GLY A 189 47.62 24.90 -2.58
N ALA A 190 48.76 24.57 -1.98
CA ALA A 190 49.72 23.62 -2.53
C ALA A 190 49.24 22.18 -2.33
N THR A 191 49.39 21.35 -3.35
CA THR A 191 48.99 19.94 -3.31
C THR A 191 49.90 19.11 -2.40
N LEU A 192 49.31 18.12 -1.74
CA LEU A 192 49.97 17.29 -0.74
C LEU A 192 49.98 15.81 -1.15
N GLY A 193 51.10 15.35 -1.72
CA GLY A 193 51.37 13.92 -1.91
C GLY A 193 51.65 13.18 -0.60
N GLY A 194 51.45 11.86 -0.57
CA GLY A 194 51.74 11.03 0.61
C GLY A 194 50.67 11.06 1.73
N ALA A 195 49.51 11.66 1.49
CA ALA A 195 48.39 11.62 2.44
C ALA A 195 47.61 10.31 2.31
N ARG A 196 47.19 9.73 3.44
CA ARG A 196 46.35 8.53 3.49
C ARG A 196 44.88 8.95 3.39
N VAL A 197 44.16 8.37 2.43
CA VAL A 197 42.74 8.64 2.17
C VAL A 197 41.95 7.34 2.27
N MET A 198 40.80 7.37 2.94
CA MET A 198 39.87 6.23 3.02
C MET A 198 38.41 6.68 3.14
N VAL A 199 37.46 5.84 2.74
CA VAL A 199 36.05 6.00 3.13
C VAL A 199 35.86 5.41 4.53
N ALA A 200 35.14 6.13 5.39
CA ALA A 200 34.82 5.69 6.75
C ALA A 200 34.09 4.33 6.72
N GLY A 201 34.57 3.37 7.52
CA GLY A 201 34.09 1.99 7.52
C GLY A 201 34.85 1.05 6.58
N TYR A 202 35.72 1.57 5.70
CA TYR A 202 36.49 0.80 4.71
C TYR A 202 38.00 1.04 4.85
N ALA A 203 38.52 0.97 6.08
CA ALA A 203 39.94 1.26 6.37
C ALA A 203 40.93 0.32 5.66
N GLY A 204 40.49 -0.89 5.27
CA GLY A 204 41.30 -1.85 4.51
C GLY A 204 41.58 -1.43 3.06
N GLU A 205 40.88 -0.43 2.54
CA GLU A 205 41.05 0.11 1.18
C GLU A 205 41.70 1.50 1.18
N MET A 206 42.47 1.79 2.23
CA MET A 206 43.23 3.03 2.31
C MET A 206 44.21 3.15 1.15
N ILE A 207 44.22 4.33 0.53
CA ILE A 207 45.18 4.68 -0.51
C ILE A 207 46.05 5.85 -0.08
N VAL A 208 47.22 5.97 -0.69
CA VAL A 208 48.13 7.10 -0.50
C VAL A 208 48.01 8.04 -1.71
N THR A 209 47.89 9.34 -1.47
CA THR A 209 47.86 10.34 -2.55
C THR A 209 49.15 10.32 -3.33
N SER A 210 49.04 10.46 -4.65
CA SER A 210 50.20 10.60 -5.54
C SER A 210 50.93 11.93 -5.33
N ASP A 211 52.08 12.13 -5.96
CA ASP A 211 52.92 13.32 -5.76
C ASP A 211 52.20 14.65 -6.07
N ASN A 212 51.19 14.62 -6.95
CA ASN A 212 50.35 15.78 -7.25
C ASN A 212 49.19 16.00 -6.25
N GLY A 213 49.15 15.23 -5.16
CA GLY A 213 48.09 15.23 -4.15
C GLY A 213 46.80 14.53 -4.55
N GLY A 214 46.72 13.98 -5.76
CA GLY A 214 45.55 13.33 -6.31
C GLY A 214 45.30 11.94 -5.74
N PHE A 215 44.03 11.55 -5.65
CA PHE A 215 43.58 10.24 -5.22
C PHE A 215 42.32 9.78 -5.95
N GLU A 216 42.12 8.45 -6.01
CA GLU A 216 40.91 7.83 -6.52
C GLU A 216 40.64 6.53 -5.76
N LEU A 217 39.51 6.44 -5.06
CA LEU A 217 39.11 5.24 -4.30
C LEU A 217 37.66 4.82 -4.55
N PRO A 218 37.31 3.55 -4.31
CA PRO A 218 35.92 3.10 -4.38
C PRO A 218 35.08 3.80 -3.33
N ALA A 219 33.93 4.36 -3.72
CA ALA A 219 33.07 5.08 -2.78
C ALA A 219 32.25 4.14 -1.89
N HIS A 220 32.08 2.87 -2.30
CA HIS A 220 31.12 1.93 -1.70
C HIS A 220 29.73 2.56 -1.55
N ALA A 221 29.33 3.30 -2.58
CA ALA A 221 28.05 3.97 -2.67
C ALA A 221 27.71 4.19 -4.14
N ALA A 222 26.42 4.37 -4.44
CA ALA A 222 25.97 4.75 -5.77
C ALA A 222 26.35 6.20 -6.09
N SER A 223 26.38 6.57 -7.37
CA SER A 223 26.57 7.97 -7.76
C SER A 223 25.47 8.85 -7.15
N GLY A 224 25.84 10.00 -6.58
CA GLY A 224 24.95 10.94 -5.89
C GLY A 224 24.63 10.59 -4.43
N GLN A 225 25.22 9.53 -3.86
CA GLN A 225 25.07 9.23 -2.43
C GLN A 225 26.21 9.83 -1.60
N HIS A 226 25.89 10.25 -0.37
CA HIS A 226 26.89 10.78 0.56
C HIS A 226 27.80 9.70 1.11
N VAL A 227 29.10 9.96 1.08
CA VAL A 227 30.15 9.15 1.68
C VAL A 227 31.03 10.02 2.55
N LEU A 228 31.56 9.44 3.63
CA LEU A 228 32.41 10.15 4.57
C LEU A 228 33.86 9.80 4.29
N VAL A 229 34.62 10.75 3.76
CA VAL A 229 36.03 10.56 3.41
C VAL A 229 36.89 11.06 4.56
N HIS A 230 37.79 10.20 5.03
CA HIS A 230 38.79 10.51 6.04
C HIS A 230 40.16 10.64 5.37
N VAL A 231 40.86 11.74 5.70
CA VAL A 231 42.19 12.03 5.19
C VAL A 231 43.15 12.32 6.34
N GLN A 232 44.30 11.67 6.32
CA GLN A 232 45.35 11.85 7.31
C GLN A 232 46.72 11.99 6.64
N LYS A 233 47.55 12.89 7.15
CA LYS A 233 48.95 12.99 6.77
C LYS A 233 49.79 13.34 8.00
N ASP A 234 50.96 12.74 8.14
CA ASP A 234 51.86 13.04 9.24
C ASP A 234 52.31 14.52 9.19
N GLY A 235 52.30 15.18 10.34
CA GLY A 235 52.54 16.63 10.44
C GLY A 235 51.31 17.51 10.16
N TYR A 236 50.16 16.92 9.83
CA TYR A 236 48.90 17.62 9.60
C TYR A 236 47.78 17.11 10.53
N VAL A 237 46.77 17.93 10.75
CA VAL A 237 45.53 17.54 11.44
C VAL A 237 44.68 16.72 10.48
N SER A 238 44.21 15.54 10.90
CA SER A 238 43.31 14.71 10.11
C SER A 238 42.01 15.43 9.82
N SER A 239 41.45 15.22 8.64
CA SER A 239 40.19 15.81 8.21
C SER A 239 39.18 14.74 7.82
N GLN A 240 37.90 15.04 8.02
CA GLN A 240 36.81 14.15 7.66
C GLN A 240 35.70 14.98 7.01
N LEU A 241 35.34 14.63 5.78
CA LEU A 241 34.35 15.39 5.00
C LEU A 241 33.30 14.47 4.39
N SER A 242 32.05 14.92 4.41
CA SER A 242 30.98 14.30 3.63
C SER A 242 31.07 14.78 2.18
N HIS A 243 31.04 13.85 1.24
CA HIS A 243 31.11 14.12 -0.20
C HIS A 243 30.13 13.25 -0.96
N LEU A 244 29.68 13.68 -2.14
CA LEU A 244 28.86 12.86 -3.02
C LEU A 244 29.75 11.91 -3.84
N ALA A 245 29.45 10.62 -3.80
CA ALA A 245 30.11 9.66 -4.68
C ALA A 245 29.76 9.95 -6.15
N GLY A 246 30.71 9.85 -7.07
CA GLY A 246 30.47 10.14 -8.49
C GLY A 246 31.59 10.93 -9.15
N ASP A 247 31.22 11.75 -10.13
CA ASP A 247 32.18 12.45 -10.99
C ASP A 247 32.68 13.79 -10.39
N ASP A 248 32.02 14.30 -9.35
CA ASP A 248 32.40 15.56 -8.71
C ASP A 248 33.71 15.41 -7.91
N PRO A 249 34.74 16.22 -8.20
CA PRO A 249 36.03 16.10 -7.52
C PRO A 249 35.96 16.64 -6.08
N LEU A 250 36.52 15.89 -5.13
CA LEU A 250 36.67 16.28 -3.74
C LEU A 250 38.00 17.01 -3.51
N VAL A 251 37.93 18.23 -2.98
CA VAL A 251 39.11 18.98 -2.52
C VAL A 251 39.20 18.91 -1.01
N VAL A 252 40.26 18.30 -0.50
CA VAL A 252 40.48 18.19 0.94
C VAL A 252 41.59 19.13 1.37
N MET A 253 41.28 20.08 2.23
CA MET A 253 42.25 20.96 2.85
C MET A 253 42.72 20.39 4.19
N LEU A 254 44.03 20.18 4.34
CA LEU A 254 44.65 19.77 5.60
C LEU A 254 45.41 20.94 6.24
N ARG A 255 45.23 21.10 7.55
CA ARG A 255 45.92 22.13 8.33
C ARG A 255 47.15 21.56 9.01
N LYS A 256 48.26 22.30 9.01
CA LYS A 256 49.49 21.83 9.65
C LYS A 256 49.28 21.73 11.16
N LYS A 257 49.75 20.64 11.77
CA LYS A 257 49.71 20.50 13.24
C LYS A 257 50.71 21.50 13.81
N GLN A 258 50.25 22.42 14.66
CA GLN A 258 51.17 23.33 15.33
C GLN A 258 52.07 22.49 16.27
N SER A 259 53.37 22.65 16.12
CA SER A 259 54.36 21.99 16.97
C SER A 259 54.38 22.70 18.33
N GLY A 260 53.54 22.28 19.26
CA GLY A 260 53.48 22.86 20.60
C GLY A 260 52.28 22.35 21.41
N ASP A 261 52.39 21.11 21.87
CA ASP A 261 52.04 20.68 23.25
C ASP A 261 52.66 19.29 23.51
#